data_AF-A0A6G1RIU5-F1
#
_entry.id   AF-A0A6G1RIU5-F1
#
_cell.length_a   1.000
_cell.length_b   1.000
_cell.length_c   1.000
_cell.angle_alpha   90.00
_cell.angle_beta   90.00
_cell.angle_gamma   90.00
#
_symmetry.space_group_name_H-M   'P 1'
#
loop_
_entity.id
_entity.type
_entity.pdbx_description
1 polymer ?
#
loop_
_entity_poly.entity_id
_entity_poly.type
_entity_poly.pdbx_seq_one_letter_code
_entity_poly.pdbx_strand_id
1 'polypeptide(L)'
;KKDVCSPEVKKELLKKVKSAISATAERFSGYMQNDAHEFLSQCLDQLKEDMEKLNKTWKSEPVPNEDNAPGRASDDLSATKVYTCPVISNLEFEVQHSIICKMCGETVTKREQFNDLSIDLPRRKKLLPSRSIQDSLDLFFRAEEIEYSCEKCNGKSAVVTHKFNRLPRVLILHLKRYSFNV
;
A
#
# COMPACT_ATOMS: atom_id res chain seq x y z
N LYS A 1 11.76 -21.44 -13.49
CA LYS A 1 10.96 -22.69 -13.55
C LYS A 1 9.50 -22.28 -13.36
N LYS A 2 8.65 -22.39 -14.38
CA LYS A 2 7.20 -22.15 -14.25
C LYS A 2 6.63 -23.26 -13.38
N ASP A 3 5.94 -22.93 -12.30
CA ASP A 3 5.25 -23.92 -11.45
C ASP A 3 4.32 -24.78 -12.30
N VAL A 4 4.68 -26.05 -12.47
CA VAL A 4 3.82 -27.08 -13.08
C VAL A 4 2.90 -27.58 -11.98
N CYS A 5 1.99 -26.71 -11.53
CA CYS A 5 0.92 -27.09 -10.64
C CYS A 5 -0.25 -27.60 -11.50
N SER A 6 -0.80 -28.77 -11.18
CA SER A 6 -1.94 -29.30 -11.92
C SER A 6 -3.12 -28.32 -11.84
N PRO A 7 -3.94 -28.20 -12.90
CA PRO A 7 -5.05 -27.24 -12.93
C PRO A 7 -6.04 -27.46 -11.78
N GLU A 8 -6.19 -28.70 -11.31
CA GLU A 8 -7.02 -29.07 -10.15
C GLU A 8 -6.47 -28.48 -8.85
N VAL A 9 -5.15 -28.61 -8.60
CA VAL A 9 -4.51 -28.06 -7.40
C VAL A 9 -4.58 -26.53 -7.43
N LYS A 10 -4.36 -25.91 -8.59
CA LYS A 10 -4.52 -24.46 -8.75
C LYS A 10 -5.94 -24.00 -8.42
N LYS A 11 -6.96 -24.74 -8.87
CA LYS A 11 -8.36 -24.42 -8.57
C LYS A 11 -8.65 -24.49 -7.07
N GLU A 12 -8.16 -25.52 -6.38
CA GLU A 12 -8.34 -25.65 -4.94
C GLU A 12 -7.60 -24.56 -4.15
N LEU A 13 -6.38 -24.20 -4.56
CA LEU A 13 -5.66 -23.07 -3.96
C LEU A 13 -6.40 -21.75 -4.14
N LEU A 14 -6.93 -21.47 -5.33
CA LEU A 14 -7.70 -20.26 -5.59
C LEU A 14 -9.00 -20.21 -4.76
N LYS A 15 -9.67 -21.35 -4.54
CA LYS A 15 -10.82 -21.41 -3.64
C LYS A 15 -10.44 -21.05 -2.20
N LYS A 16 -9.30 -21.55 -1.71
CA LYS A 16 -8.79 -21.20 -0.37
C LYS A 16 -8.47 -19.71 -0.25
N VAL A 17 -7.82 -19.14 -1.26
CA VAL A 17 -7.54 -17.70 -1.31
C VAL A 17 -8.83 -16.89 -1.32
N LYS A 18 -9.81 -17.25 -2.16
CA LYS A 18 -11.12 -16.59 -2.17
C LYS A 18 -11.76 -16.66 -0.78
N SER A 19 -11.82 -17.85 -0.19
CA SER A 19 -12.41 -18.07 1.15
C SER A 19 -11.75 -17.21 2.23
N ALA A 20 -10.42 -17.12 2.22
CA ALA A 20 -9.67 -16.32 3.19
C ALA A 20 -9.96 -14.81 3.03
N ILE A 21 -9.96 -14.30 1.80
CA ILE A 21 -10.27 -12.89 1.55
C ILE A 21 -11.73 -12.57 1.84
N SER A 22 -12.66 -13.46 1.49
CA SER A 22 -14.09 -13.28 1.75
C SER A 22 -14.45 -13.31 3.24
N ALA A 23 -13.64 -13.97 4.08
CA ALA A 23 -13.83 -13.97 5.52
C ALA A 23 -13.57 -12.60 6.15
N THR A 24 -12.68 -11.79 5.56
CA THR A 24 -12.43 -10.41 6.02
C THR A 24 -13.25 -9.38 5.24
N ALA A 25 -13.52 -9.63 3.97
CA ALA A 25 -14.21 -8.72 3.07
C ALA A 25 -15.39 -9.41 2.38
N GLU A 26 -16.57 -9.34 3.02
CA GLU A 26 -17.80 -10.02 2.57
C GLU A 26 -18.21 -9.65 1.14
N ARG A 27 -17.87 -8.46 0.65
CA ARG A 27 -18.13 -8.04 -0.74
C ARG A 27 -17.58 -9.02 -1.79
N PHE A 28 -16.52 -9.75 -1.46
CA PHE A 28 -15.90 -10.74 -2.36
C PHE A 28 -16.42 -12.17 -2.17
N SER A 29 -17.38 -12.40 -1.27
CA SER A 29 -17.96 -13.73 -1.01
C SER A 29 -18.80 -14.25 -2.20
N GLY A 30 -19.48 -13.34 -2.89
CA GLY A 30 -20.36 -13.64 -4.01
C GLY A 30 -19.65 -14.10 -5.28
N TYR A 31 -20.43 -14.18 -6.36
CA TYR A 31 -19.96 -14.52 -7.72
C TYR A 31 -20.14 -13.37 -8.71
N MET A 32 -20.41 -12.15 -8.21
CA MET A 32 -20.52 -10.96 -9.03
C MET A 32 -19.14 -10.49 -9.49
N GLN A 33 -19.12 -9.70 -10.56
CA GLN A 33 -17.91 -8.98 -10.96
C GLN A 33 -17.61 -7.91 -9.91
N ASN A 34 -16.34 -7.80 -9.55
CA ASN A 34 -15.83 -6.80 -8.61
C ASN A 34 -14.61 -6.10 -9.22
N ASP A 35 -14.21 -4.97 -8.64
CA ASP A 35 -13.00 -4.27 -9.07
C ASP A 35 -11.75 -5.05 -8.64
N ALA A 36 -10.87 -5.31 -9.60
CA ALA A 36 -9.63 -6.03 -9.36
C ALA A 36 -8.62 -5.22 -8.53
N HIS A 37 -8.63 -3.88 -8.64
CA HIS A 37 -7.80 -3.00 -7.82
C HIS A 37 -8.25 -3.08 -6.36
N GLU A 38 -9.55 -3.01 -6.11
CA GLU A 38 -10.14 -3.12 -4.78
C GLU A 38 -9.84 -4.49 -4.14
N PHE A 39 -9.89 -5.57 -4.93
CA PHE A 39 -9.50 -6.90 -4.47
C PHE A 39 -8.01 -6.98 -4.13
N LEU A 40 -7.15 -6.41 -4.99
CA LEU A 40 -5.70 -6.37 -4.76
C LEU A 40 -5.36 -5.61 -3.48
N SER A 41 -5.92 -4.42 -3.27
CA SER A 41 -5.70 -3.63 -2.05
C SER A 41 -6.08 -4.46 -0.80
N GLN A 42 -7.24 -5.12 -0.82
CA GLN A 42 -7.66 -5.99 0.27
C GLN A 42 -6.67 -7.15 0.53
N CYS A 43 -6.13 -7.77 -0.53
CA CYS A 43 -5.13 -8.82 -0.38
C CYS A 43 -3.84 -8.31 0.25
N LEU A 44 -3.36 -7.13 -0.16
CA LEU A 44 -2.13 -6.55 0.37
C LEU A 44 -2.28 -6.17 1.85
N ASP A 45 -3.42 -5.59 2.23
CA ASP A 45 -3.71 -5.21 3.61
C ASP A 45 -3.84 -6.44 4.51
N GLN A 46 -4.58 -7.48 4.07
CA GLN A 46 -4.66 -8.74 4.81
C GLN A 46 -3.29 -9.38 5.03
N LEU A 47 -2.43 -9.36 4.01
CA LEU A 47 -1.08 -9.92 4.12
C LEU A 47 -0.19 -9.12 5.09
N LYS A 48 -0.37 -7.81 5.19
CA LYS A 48 0.30 -6.98 6.21
C LYS A 48 -0.16 -7.38 7.61
N GLU A 49 -1.46 -7.46 7.82
CA GLU A 49 -2.05 -7.84 9.12
C GLU A 49 -1.64 -9.24 9.57
N ASP A 50 -1.68 -10.23 8.66
CA ASP A 50 -1.33 -11.61 8.98
C ASP A 50 0.14 -11.73 9.37
N MET A 51 1.02 -10.97 8.70
CA MET A 51 2.44 -10.90 9.07
C MET A 51 2.66 -10.22 10.42
N GLU A 52 1.89 -9.18 10.73
CA GLU A 52 1.94 -8.54 12.04
C GLU A 52 1.48 -9.50 13.15
N LYS A 53 0.37 -10.22 12.93
CA LYS A 53 -0.14 -11.24 13.87
C LYS A 53 0.88 -12.33 14.11
N LEU A 54 1.48 -12.89 13.05
CA LEU A 54 2.52 -13.92 13.15
C LEU A 54 3.74 -13.44 13.94
N ASN A 55 4.20 -12.21 13.69
CA ASN A 55 5.31 -11.62 14.44
C ASN A 55 4.96 -11.38 15.92
N LYS A 56 3.70 -11.07 16.26
CA LYS A 56 3.25 -10.94 17.66
C LYS A 56 3.21 -12.30 18.35
N THR A 57 2.66 -13.32 17.71
CA THR A 57 2.57 -14.69 18.27
C THR A 57 3.94 -15.26 18.61
N TRP A 58 4.93 -15.11 17.72
CA TRP A 58 6.29 -15.61 17.99
C TRP A 58 7.05 -14.81 19.04
N LYS A 59 6.80 -13.51 19.15
CA LYS A 59 7.37 -12.71 20.24
C LYS A 59 6.79 -13.07 21.61
N SER A 60 5.60 -13.69 21.64
CA SER A 60 4.90 -14.07 22.87
C SER A 60 5.13 -15.52 23.30
N GLU A 61 5.79 -16.38 22.52
CA GLU A 61 6.16 -17.72 22.98
C GLU A 61 7.25 -17.62 24.06
N PRO A 62 6.96 -17.99 25.32
CA PRO A 62 8.00 -18.09 26.33
C PRO A 62 8.87 -19.30 25.98
N VAL A 63 10.18 -19.10 25.94
CA VAL A 63 11.14 -20.21 25.95
C VAL A 63 10.80 -21.07 27.19
N PRO A 64 10.63 -22.40 27.08
CA PRO A 64 10.50 -23.23 28.26
C PRO A 64 11.77 -23.07 29.09
N ASN A 65 11.64 -22.54 30.31
CA ASN A 65 12.73 -22.53 31.28
C ASN A 65 13.09 -23.99 31.59
N GLU A 66 14.16 -24.49 30.97
CA GLU A 66 14.92 -25.60 31.54
C GLU A 66 15.98 -24.98 32.47
N ASP A 67 15.69 -25.03 33.77
CA ASP A 67 16.65 -24.70 34.81
C ASP A 67 17.77 -25.75 34.90
N ASN A 68 19.00 -25.23 35.09
CA ASN A 68 20.21 -25.83 35.67
C ASN A 68 21.30 -26.45 34.76
N ALA A 69 22.27 -25.63 34.33
CA ALA A 69 23.70 -25.95 34.43
C ALA A 69 24.58 -24.68 34.39
N PRO A 70 25.58 -24.50 35.28
CA PRO A 70 26.45 -23.33 35.24
C PRO A 70 27.64 -23.60 34.32
N GLY A 71 27.85 -22.70 33.36
CA GLY A 71 29.11 -22.61 32.63
C GLY A 71 28.97 -22.78 31.12
N ARG A 72 28.77 -21.66 30.44
CA ARG A 72 29.50 -21.23 29.24
C ARG A 72 28.98 -19.84 28.87
N ALA A 73 29.88 -18.86 28.90
CA ALA A 73 29.67 -17.61 28.20
C ALA A 73 29.63 -17.95 26.70
N SER A 74 28.43 -18.04 26.13
CA SER A 74 28.24 -17.90 24.69
C SER A 74 27.35 -16.70 24.48
N ASP A 75 27.91 -15.67 23.83
CA ASP A 75 27.16 -14.69 23.06
C ASP A 75 26.23 -15.44 22.08
N ASP A 76 25.03 -15.79 22.52
CA ASP A 76 23.98 -16.22 21.62
C ASP A 76 22.92 -15.13 21.62
N LEU A 77 23.14 -14.18 20.71
CA LEU A 77 22.17 -13.18 20.33
C LEU A 77 20.91 -13.93 19.90
N SER A 78 19.93 -14.01 20.81
CA SER A 78 18.55 -14.36 20.52
C SER A 78 17.96 -13.32 19.58
N ALA A 79 18.40 -13.35 18.33
CA ALA A 79 17.86 -12.57 17.24
C ALA A 79 16.45 -13.11 17.00
N THR A 80 15.49 -12.54 17.73
CA THR A 80 14.06 -12.73 17.54
C THR A 80 13.82 -12.59 16.04
N LYS A 81 13.51 -13.69 15.36
CA LYS A 81 13.48 -13.74 13.90
C LYS A 81 12.23 -12.99 13.43
N VAL A 82 12.32 -11.66 13.32
CA VAL A 82 11.24 -10.81 12.83
C VAL A 82 11.12 -11.05 11.33
N TYR A 83 10.00 -11.61 10.91
CA TYR A 83 9.74 -11.77 9.49
C TYR A 83 9.39 -10.42 8.91
N THR A 84 10.14 -10.03 7.88
CA THR A 84 9.86 -8.80 7.13
C THR A 84 8.65 -9.04 6.24
N CYS A 85 7.61 -8.21 6.39
CA CYS A 85 6.44 -8.31 5.53
C CYS A 85 6.84 -8.09 4.05
N PRO A 86 6.50 -9.02 3.14
CA PRO A 86 6.85 -8.90 1.72
C PRO A 86 6.20 -7.68 1.06
N VAL A 87 5.02 -7.26 1.52
CA VAL A 87 4.34 -6.05 1.00
C VAL A 87 5.14 -4.81 1.38
N ILE A 88 5.48 -4.65 2.65
CA ILE A 88 6.24 -3.50 3.16
C ILE A 88 7.64 -3.40 2.51
N SER A 89 8.29 -4.55 2.31
CA SER A 89 9.66 -4.57 1.76
C SER A 89 9.74 -4.39 0.25
N ASN A 90 8.68 -4.69 -0.51
CA ASN A 90 8.75 -4.69 -1.97
C ASN A 90 7.79 -3.70 -2.63
N LEU A 91 6.61 -3.49 -2.07
CA LEU A 91 5.51 -2.74 -2.69
C LEU A 91 5.25 -1.40 -2.02
N GLU A 92 5.52 -1.29 -0.73
CA GLU A 92 5.24 -0.06 0.00
C GLU A 92 6.25 1.04 -0.30
N PHE A 93 5.73 2.24 -0.50
CA PHE A 93 6.49 3.45 -0.72
C PHE A 93 5.91 4.61 0.08
N GLU A 94 6.65 5.72 0.16
CA GLU A 94 6.23 6.89 0.93
C GLU A 94 6.19 8.11 0.04
N VAL A 95 5.10 8.86 0.09
CA VAL A 95 4.93 10.16 -0.58
C VAL A 95 4.92 11.25 0.48
N GLN A 96 5.68 12.31 0.24
CA GLN A 96 5.63 13.54 1.02
C GLN A 96 4.73 14.55 0.31
N HIS A 97 3.76 15.06 1.05
CA HIS A 97 2.85 16.13 0.67
C HIS A 97 3.34 17.42 1.31
N SER A 98 3.58 18.47 0.52
CA SER A 98 3.98 19.78 1.02
C SER A 98 2.88 20.79 0.70
N ILE A 99 2.22 21.29 1.74
CA ILE A 99 1.09 22.21 1.66
C ILE A 99 1.60 23.59 2.03
N ILE A 100 1.56 24.53 1.09
CA ILE A 100 2.06 25.89 1.25
C ILE A 100 0.87 26.85 1.23
N CYS A 101 0.62 27.55 2.35
CA CYS A 101 -0.45 28.54 2.43
C CYS A 101 -0.17 29.71 1.48
N LYS A 102 -1.13 30.07 0.62
CA LYS A 102 -0.98 31.18 -0.33
C LYS A 102 -1.00 32.56 0.34
N MET A 103 -1.50 32.67 1.57
CA MET A 103 -1.67 33.94 2.27
C MET A 103 -0.45 34.34 3.11
N CYS A 104 0.14 33.39 3.84
CA CYS A 104 1.26 33.67 4.77
C CYS A 104 2.54 32.87 4.47
N GLY A 105 2.52 31.97 3.48
CA GLY A 105 3.67 31.15 3.11
C GLY A 105 3.99 30.00 4.07
N GLU A 106 3.18 29.78 5.11
CA GLU A 106 3.36 28.66 6.04
C GLU A 106 3.36 27.33 5.30
N THR A 107 4.34 26.48 5.60
CA THR A 107 4.52 25.19 4.91
C THR A 107 4.33 24.04 5.87
N VAL A 108 3.34 23.19 5.59
CA VAL A 108 3.04 21.97 6.35
C VAL A 108 3.41 20.76 5.50
N THR A 109 4.27 19.89 6.03
CA THR A 109 4.64 18.64 5.36
C THR A 109 3.99 17.44 6.03
N LYS A 110 3.37 16.58 5.23
CA LYS A 110 2.81 15.28 5.67
C LYS A 110 3.45 14.15 4.89
N ARG A 111 3.63 12.99 5.54
CA ARG A 111 4.15 11.78 4.90
C ARG A 111 3.09 10.71 4.97
N GLU A 112 2.83 10.07 3.83
CA GLU A 112 1.82 9.03 3.68
C GLU A 112 2.42 7.81 2.98
N GLN A 113 2.02 6.62 3.43
CA GLN A 113 2.49 5.35 2.89
C GLN A 113 1.45 4.79 1.92
N PHE A 114 1.94 4.25 0.81
CA PHE A 114 1.11 3.72 -0.27
C PHE A 114 1.66 2.38 -0.76
N ASN A 115 0.77 1.54 -1.31
CA ASN A 115 1.15 0.28 -1.97
C ASN A 115 1.01 0.36 -3.50
N ASP A 116 0.24 1.33 -4.00
CA ASP A 116 -0.02 1.57 -5.41
C ASP A 116 -0.31 3.05 -5.66
N LEU A 117 -0.15 3.49 -6.92
CA LEU A 117 -0.61 4.80 -7.38
C LEU A 117 -1.78 4.64 -8.34
N SER A 118 -2.90 5.26 -7.99
CA SER A 118 -4.07 5.34 -8.85
C SER A 118 -4.01 6.61 -9.70
N ILE A 119 -3.65 6.47 -10.97
CA ILE A 119 -3.48 7.60 -11.91
C ILE A 119 -4.72 7.82 -12.76
N ASP A 120 -5.10 9.10 -12.90
CA ASP A 120 -6.20 9.52 -13.74
C ASP A 120 -5.81 9.43 -15.22
N LEU A 121 -6.65 8.74 -15.99
CA LEU A 121 -6.51 8.70 -17.42
C LEU A 121 -7.14 9.96 -18.03
N PRO A 122 -6.38 10.74 -18.81
CA PRO A 122 -6.94 11.89 -19.49
C PRO A 122 -8.03 11.42 -20.44
N ARG A 123 -9.27 11.89 -20.24
CA ARG A 123 -10.40 11.58 -21.12
C ARG A 123 -10.02 11.97 -22.54
N ARG A 124 -10.08 11.00 -23.48
CA ARG A 124 -9.81 11.24 -24.90
C ARG A 124 -10.79 12.29 -25.44
N LYS A 125 -10.40 13.55 -25.48
CA LYS A 125 -11.02 14.52 -26.40
C LYS A 125 -10.50 14.17 -27.79
N LYS A 126 -11.39 13.94 -28.76
CA LYS A 126 -11.09 13.44 -30.13
C LYS A 126 -10.00 14.20 -30.89
N LEU A 127 -9.60 15.38 -30.42
CA LEU A 127 -8.65 16.29 -31.04
C LEU A 127 -7.27 16.36 -30.35
N LEU A 128 -7.06 15.67 -29.21
CA LEU A 128 -5.79 15.72 -28.50
C LEU A 128 -4.93 14.47 -28.77
N PRO A 129 -3.60 14.62 -28.88
CA PRO A 129 -2.69 13.48 -29.01
C PRO A 129 -2.84 12.52 -27.82
N SER A 130 -2.57 11.23 -28.07
CA SER A 130 -2.55 10.22 -27.03
C SER A 130 -1.52 10.60 -25.96
N ARG A 131 -1.97 10.79 -24.72
CA ARG A 131 -1.07 11.01 -23.59
C ARG A 131 -0.44 9.69 -23.14
N SER A 132 0.82 9.76 -22.78
CA SER A 132 1.62 8.67 -22.22
C SER A 132 1.30 8.47 -20.73
N ILE A 133 1.76 7.35 -20.16
CA ILE A 133 1.71 7.14 -18.70
C ILE A 133 2.54 8.20 -17.97
N GLN A 134 3.65 8.65 -18.58
CA GLN A 134 4.49 9.71 -18.03
C GLN A 134 3.69 11.00 -17.84
N ASP A 135 2.89 11.40 -18.84
CA ASP A 135 2.04 12.60 -18.73
C ASP A 135 1.03 12.48 -17.58
N SER A 136 0.46 11.30 -17.35
CA SER A 136 -0.46 11.07 -16.22
C SER A 136 0.26 11.14 -14.88
N LEU A 137 1.50 10.64 -14.79
CA LEU A 137 2.32 10.77 -13.57
C LEU A 137 2.74 12.22 -13.33
N ASP A 138 3.15 12.95 -14.35
CA ASP A 138 3.52 14.35 -14.25
C ASP A 138 2.32 15.21 -13.80
N LEU A 139 1.12 14.88 -14.28
CA LEU A 139 -0.12 15.51 -13.81
C LEU A 139 -0.39 15.19 -12.34
N PHE A 140 -0.22 13.92 -11.92
CA PHE A 140 -0.44 13.49 -10.55
C PHE A 140 0.50 14.20 -9.55
N PHE A 141 1.76 14.43 -9.92
CA PHE A 141 2.74 15.11 -9.07
C PHE A 141 2.78 16.63 -9.26
N ARG A 142 1.93 17.19 -10.11
CA ARG A 142 1.87 18.63 -10.35
C ARG A 142 1.38 19.35 -9.08
N ALA A 143 1.84 20.59 -8.92
CA ALA A 143 1.29 21.46 -7.90
C ALA A 143 -0.21 21.72 -8.16
N GLU A 144 -1.04 21.55 -7.14
CA GLU A 144 -2.48 21.78 -7.22
C GLU A 144 -2.93 22.79 -6.15
N GLU A 145 -3.88 23.65 -6.51
CA GLU A 145 -4.51 24.55 -5.54
C GLU A 145 -5.64 23.81 -4.83
N ILE A 146 -5.61 23.87 -3.50
CA ILE A 146 -6.59 23.21 -2.65
C ILE A 146 -7.19 24.20 -1.65
N GLU A 147 -8.41 23.89 -1.22
CA GLU A 147 -8.99 24.51 -0.04
C GLU A 147 -8.34 23.94 1.21
N TYR A 148 -7.67 24.79 1.98
CA TYR A 148 -6.95 24.41 3.21
C TYR A 148 -7.00 25.57 4.20
N SER A 149 -7.48 25.30 5.41
CA SER A 149 -7.55 26.29 6.49
C SER A 149 -6.21 26.34 7.23
N CYS A 150 -5.43 27.39 6.97
CA CYS A 150 -4.14 27.58 7.61
C CYS A 150 -4.28 27.88 9.11
N GLU A 151 -3.57 27.13 9.96
CA GLU A 151 -3.59 27.30 11.42
C GLU A 151 -2.97 28.62 11.90
N LYS A 152 -2.10 29.23 11.09
CA LYS A 152 -1.36 30.46 11.43
C LYS A 152 -2.12 31.74 11.09
N CYS A 153 -2.85 31.77 9.98
CA CYS A 153 -3.48 32.99 9.45
C CYS A 153 -4.95 32.83 9.07
N ASN A 154 -5.54 31.65 9.26
CA ASN A 154 -6.92 31.31 8.87
C ASN A 154 -7.26 31.52 7.38
N GLY A 155 -6.23 31.68 6.53
CA GLY A 155 -6.39 31.68 5.08
C GLY A 155 -6.94 30.33 4.60
N LYS A 156 -7.76 30.34 3.54
CA LYS A 156 -8.50 29.16 3.04
C LYS A 156 -7.90 28.52 1.79
N SER A 157 -6.76 29.01 1.31
CA SER A 157 -6.16 28.55 0.06
C SER A 157 -4.69 28.17 0.26
N ALA A 158 -4.32 27.01 -0.27
CA ALA A 158 -2.95 26.52 -0.28
C ALA A 158 -2.61 25.86 -1.62
N VAL A 159 -1.31 25.72 -1.87
CA VAL A 159 -0.78 24.89 -2.96
C VAL A 159 -0.23 23.62 -2.34
N VAL A 160 -0.67 22.46 -2.82
CA VAL A 160 -0.10 21.17 -2.45
C VAL A 160 0.81 20.65 -3.55
N THR A 161 1.95 20.08 -3.15
CA THR A 161 2.88 19.38 -4.03
C THR A 161 3.19 18.01 -3.46
N HIS A 162 3.34 17.03 -4.35
CA HIS A 162 3.61 15.64 -3.98
C HIS A 162 5.00 15.26 -4.48
N LYS A 163 5.73 14.46 -3.70
CA LYS A 163 6.99 13.84 -4.14
C LYS A 163 7.18 12.48 -3.50
N PHE A 164 7.83 11.55 -4.20
CA PHE A 164 8.31 10.34 -3.55
C PHE A 164 9.37 10.70 -2.51
N ASN A 165 9.15 10.27 -1.27
CA ASN A 165 10.16 10.31 -0.22
C ASN A 165 10.94 8.99 -0.14
N ARG A 166 10.27 7.87 -0.40
CA ARG A 166 10.86 6.53 -0.54
C ARG A 166 10.18 5.82 -1.71
N LEU A 167 10.95 5.18 -2.59
CA LEU A 167 10.42 4.41 -3.72
C LEU A 167 10.26 2.92 -3.35
N PRO A 168 9.30 2.20 -3.96
CA PRO A 168 9.16 0.76 -3.78
C PRO A 168 10.11 0.01 -4.71
N ARG A 169 10.37 -1.27 -4.43
CA ARG A 169 11.10 -2.16 -5.36
C ARG A 169 10.25 -2.51 -6.57
N VAL A 170 8.95 -2.61 -6.38
CA VAL A 170 7.96 -2.90 -7.41
C VAL A 170 6.82 -1.88 -7.28
N LEU A 171 6.67 -1.02 -8.28
CA LEU A 171 5.62 0.00 -8.30
C LEU A 171 4.39 -0.54 -9.02
N ILE A 172 3.24 -0.49 -8.35
CA ILE A 172 1.94 -0.81 -8.93
C ILE A 172 1.28 0.50 -9.38
N LEU A 173 0.97 0.60 -10.68
CA LEU A 173 0.22 1.71 -11.24
C LEU A 173 -1.19 1.24 -11.60
N HIS A 174 -2.18 1.71 -10.86
CA HIS A 174 -3.59 1.53 -11.18
C HIS A 174 -4.06 2.65 -12.11
N LEU A 175 -4.63 2.29 -13.26
CA LEU A 175 -5.19 3.25 -14.21
C LEU A 175 -6.68 3.44 -13.91
N LYS A 176 -7.07 4.60 -13.38
CA LYS A 176 -8.48 4.93 -13.11
C LYS A 176 -9.24 5.04 -14.43
N ARG A 177 -9.93 3.95 -14.80
CA ARG A 177 -10.70 3.82 -16.06
C ARG A 177 -12.19 4.01 -15.84
N TYR A 178 -12.69 3.65 -14.67
CA TYR A 178 -14.09 3.77 -14.33
C TYR A 178 -14.34 5.13 -13.68
N SER A 179 -15.35 5.83 -14.17
CA SER A 179 -15.91 7.00 -13.50
C SER A 179 -17.41 6.76 -13.34
N PHE A 180 -17.92 6.88 -12.12
CA PHE A 180 -19.36 6.90 -11.90
C PHE A 180 -19.89 8.20 -12.51
N ASN A 181 -20.61 8.10 -13.62
CA ASN A 181 -21.48 9.20 -14.03
C ASN A 181 -22.71 9.10 -13.13
N VAL A 182 -22.72 9.90 -12.07
CA VAL A 182 -23.95 10.23 -11.32
C VAL A 182 -24.56 11.45 -11.97
#